data_AF-A0A852THD1-F1
#
_entry.id   AF-A0A852THD1-F1
#
_cell.length_a   1.000
_cell.length_b   1.000
_cell.length_c   1.000
_cell.angle_alpha   90.00
_cell.angle_beta   90.00
_cell.angle_gamma   90.00
#
_symmetry.space_group_name_H-M   'P 1'
#
loop_
_entity.id
_entity.type
_entity.pdbx_description
1 polymer ?
#
loop_
_entity_poly.entity_id
_entity_poly.type
_entity_poly.pdbx_seq_one_letter_code
_entity_poly.pdbx_strand_id
1 'polypeptide(L)'
;MRKAWDQGILLAGISAGSICWFEEGVTDSFGEGFEPLSCLGFLKGSNCPHYDGEADRRPKYHTLIGANKIQAGIAADDGVAIHYIEQEISKIVSSRPTSKAYQVSYEHKVIETELQTEFLGS
;
A
#
# COMPACT_ATOMS: atom_id res chain seq x y z
N MET A 1 -5.74 -12.75 13.71
CA MET A 1 -5.66 -11.32 13.37
C MET A 1 -6.94 -10.56 13.71
N ARG A 2 -8.12 -10.97 13.21
CA ARG A 2 -9.37 -10.23 13.49
C ARG A 2 -9.67 -10.02 14.99
N LYS A 3 -9.54 -11.06 15.81
CA LYS A 3 -9.67 -10.94 17.28
C LYS A 3 -8.75 -9.86 17.88
N ALA A 4 -7.51 -9.74 17.40
CA ALA A 4 -6.56 -8.76 17.91
C ALA A 4 -6.96 -7.34 17.50
N TRP A 5 -7.37 -7.17 16.23
CA TRP A 5 -7.93 -5.91 15.72
C TRP A 5 -9.15 -5.45 16.52
N ASP A 6 -10.13 -6.34 16.72
CA ASP A 6 -11.37 -6.02 17.45
C ASP A 6 -11.12 -5.73 18.94
N GLN A 7 -9.96 -6.13 19.47
CA GLN A 7 -9.51 -5.84 20.84
C GLN A 7 -8.65 -4.57 20.94
N GLY A 8 -8.46 -3.84 19.85
CA GLY A 8 -7.63 -2.62 19.83
C GLY A 8 -6.13 -2.88 19.95
N ILE A 9 -5.67 -4.11 19.65
CA ILE A 9 -4.25 -4.44 19.66
C ILE A 9 -3.59 -3.83 18.41
N LEU A 10 -2.47 -3.12 18.59
CA LEU A 10 -1.67 -2.58 17.50
C LEU A 10 -1.18 -3.70 16.58
N LEU A 11 -1.49 -3.59 15.29
CA LEU A 11 -0.98 -4.46 14.25
C LEU A 11 0.10 -3.74 13.45
N ALA A 12 1.19 -4.44 13.15
CA ALA A 12 2.29 -3.91 12.36
C ALA A 12 2.82 -5.00 11.43
N GLY A 13 3.23 -4.61 10.22
CA GLY A 13 3.78 -5.50 9.22
C GLY A 13 4.45 -4.73 8.09
N ILE A 14 5.47 -5.33 7.49
CA ILE A 14 6.22 -4.80 6.35
C ILE A 14 6.03 -5.72 5.14
N SER A 15 6.17 -5.18 3.93
CA SER A 15 6.09 -5.97 2.69
C SER A 15 4.77 -6.77 2.62
N ALA A 16 4.78 -8.10 2.53
CA ALA A 16 3.57 -8.93 2.61
C ALA A 16 2.71 -8.66 3.86
N GLY A 17 3.34 -8.26 4.97
CA GLY A 17 2.67 -7.86 6.19
C GLY A 17 2.04 -6.47 6.13
N SER A 18 2.44 -5.57 5.23
CA SER A 18 1.70 -4.32 4.98
C SER A 18 0.50 -4.58 4.05
N ILE A 19 0.69 -5.45 3.07
CA ILE A 19 -0.34 -5.82 2.09
C ILE A 19 -1.54 -6.49 2.78
N CYS A 20 -1.29 -7.45 3.67
CA CYS A 20 -2.34 -8.32 4.18
C CYS A 20 -3.44 -7.61 4.99
N TRP A 21 -3.22 -6.38 5.47
CA TRP A 21 -4.24 -5.59 6.17
C TRP A 21 -5.32 -5.04 5.25
N PHE A 22 -5.02 -4.84 3.98
CA PHE A 22 -5.95 -4.27 3.00
C PHE A 22 -6.97 -5.31 2.52
N GLU A 23 -7.95 -4.88 1.71
CA GLU A 23 -8.84 -5.81 1.01
C GLU A 23 -8.08 -6.54 -0.09
N GLU A 24 -7.18 -5.82 -0.76
CA GLU A 24 -6.43 -6.31 -1.91
C GLU A 24 -4.97 -5.82 -1.90
N GLY A 25 -4.15 -6.38 -2.78
CA GLY A 25 -2.80 -5.91 -2.99
C GLY A 25 -2.14 -6.54 -4.21
N VAL A 26 -0.85 -6.28 -4.35
CA VAL A 26 -0.04 -6.79 -5.44
C VAL A 26 1.05 -7.70 -4.88
N THR A 27 1.23 -8.88 -5.48
CA THR A 27 2.26 -9.84 -5.10
C THR A 27 3.02 -10.37 -6.31
N ASP A 28 4.30 -10.63 -6.12
CA ASP A 28 5.22 -11.30 -7.05
C ASP A 28 5.53 -12.74 -6.62
N SER A 29 4.86 -13.23 -5.58
CA SER A 29 5.20 -14.51 -4.95
C SER A 29 4.65 -15.73 -5.71
N PHE A 30 3.73 -15.52 -6.65
CA PHE A 30 3.05 -16.59 -7.38
C PHE A 30 3.17 -16.38 -8.89
N GLY A 31 4.25 -16.90 -9.49
CA GLY A 31 4.41 -16.95 -10.94
C GLY A 31 5.29 -15.84 -11.52
N GLU A 32 5.11 -15.57 -12.82
CA GLU A 32 5.89 -14.57 -13.53
C GLU A 32 5.20 -13.20 -13.47
N GLY A 33 5.73 -12.30 -12.63
CA GLY A 33 5.31 -10.91 -12.54
C GLY A 33 4.38 -10.62 -11.37
N PHE A 34 3.78 -9.43 -11.40
CA PHE A 34 2.93 -8.95 -10.30
C PHE A 34 1.45 -9.24 -10.53
N GLU A 35 0.85 -9.97 -9.61
CA GLU A 35 -0.54 -10.45 -9.67
C GLU A 35 -1.40 -9.86 -8.53
N PRO A 36 -2.72 -9.74 -8.74
CA PRO A 36 -3.69 -9.40 -7.70
C PRO A 36 -3.67 -10.40 -6.53
N LEU A 37 -3.86 -9.88 -5.31
CA LEU A 37 -3.98 -10.68 -4.09
C LEU A 37 -5.17 -10.21 -3.25
N SER A 38 -6.09 -11.11 -2.89
CA SER A 38 -7.11 -10.84 -1.87
C SER A 38 -6.54 -11.02 -0.46
N CYS A 39 -6.88 -10.10 0.44
CA CYS A 39 -6.24 -9.96 1.75
C CYS A 39 -7.28 -9.99 2.90
N LEU A 40 -6.90 -9.59 4.13
CA LEU A 40 -7.76 -9.74 5.32
C LEU A 40 -8.92 -8.72 5.39
N GLY A 41 -8.84 -7.62 4.63
CA GLY A 41 -9.88 -6.61 4.53
C GLY A 41 -10.11 -5.85 5.84
N PHE A 42 -9.04 -5.45 6.53
CA PHE A 42 -9.16 -4.55 7.70
C PHE A 42 -9.18 -3.10 7.22
N LEU A 43 -8.30 -2.78 6.28
CA LEU A 43 -8.23 -1.50 5.56
C LEU A 43 -8.87 -1.64 4.18
N LYS A 44 -9.55 -0.59 3.72
CA LYS A 44 -10.20 -0.58 2.40
C LYS A 44 -9.21 -0.39 1.26
N GLY A 45 -9.58 -0.87 0.07
CA GLY A 45 -8.78 -0.71 -1.15
C GLY A 45 -7.57 -1.63 -1.19
N SER A 46 -6.55 -1.23 -1.95
CA SER A 46 -5.35 -2.04 -2.16
C SER A 46 -4.06 -1.44 -1.58
N ASN A 47 -3.05 -2.28 -1.38
CA ASN A 47 -1.69 -1.83 -1.04
C ASN A 47 -0.60 -2.34 -1.99
N CYS A 48 0.37 -1.47 -2.28
CA CYS A 48 1.56 -1.77 -3.07
C CYS A 48 2.82 -1.23 -2.35
N PRO A 49 3.50 -2.06 -1.54
CA PRO A 49 4.80 -1.70 -0.94
C PRO A 49 5.92 -1.78 -1.99
N HIS A 50 7.12 -1.31 -1.62
CA HIS A 50 8.32 -1.33 -2.48
C HIS A 50 8.10 -0.56 -3.80
N TYR A 51 7.33 0.52 -3.75
CA TYR A 51 6.84 1.19 -4.96
C TYR A 51 7.94 1.82 -5.82
N ASP A 52 9.10 2.09 -5.22
CA ASP A 52 10.36 2.52 -5.84
C ASP A 52 11.36 1.37 -6.11
N GLY A 53 10.96 0.13 -5.86
CA GLY A 53 11.80 -1.07 -5.97
C GLY A 53 12.02 -1.51 -7.43
N GLU A 54 11.18 -2.41 -7.93
CA GLU A 54 11.26 -2.92 -9.29
C GLU A 54 10.59 -1.97 -10.29
N ALA A 55 11.26 -1.71 -11.42
CA ALA A 55 10.79 -0.77 -12.45
C ALA A 55 9.36 -1.05 -12.93
N ASP A 56 8.96 -2.33 -12.98
CA ASP A 56 7.64 -2.74 -13.45
C ASP A 56 6.56 -2.72 -12.37
N ARG A 57 6.90 -2.59 -11.08
CA ARG A 57 5.92 -2.67 -9.99
C ARG A 57 4.88 -1.56 -10.07
N ARG A 58 5.35 -0.31 -10.18
CA ARG A 58 4.49 0.88 -10.27
C ARG A 58 3.61 0.89 -11.54
N PRO A 59 4.17 0.68 -12.77
CA PRO A 59 3.36 0.51 -13.98
C PRO A 59 2.32 -0.62 -13.89
N LYS A 60 2.68 -1.74 -13.27
CA LYS A 60 1.78 -2.89 -13.16
C LYS A 60 0.67 -2.64 -12.14
N TYR A 61 0.95 -1.97 -11.02
CA TYR A 61 -0.09 -1.52 -10.09
C TYR A 61 -1.11 -0.60 -10.78
N HIS A 62 -0.62 0.39 -11.53
CA HIS A 62 -1.48 1.26 -12.36
C HIS A 62 -2.31 0.45 -13.35
N THR A 63 -1.69 -0.52 -14.05
CA THR A 63 -2.39 -1.38 -15.01
C THR A 63 -3.50 -2.20 -14.35
N LEU A 64 -3.25 -2.79 -13.17
CA LEU A 64 -4.23 -3.59 -12.45
C LEU A 64 -5.42 -2.74 -11.97
N ILE A 65 -5.17 -1.53 -11.47
CA ILE A 65 -6.22 -0.58 -11.09
C ILE A 65 -7.03 -0.14 -12.31
N GLY A 66 -6.35 0.28 -13.38
CA GLY A 66 -7.01 0.75 -14.61
C GLY A 66 -7.82 -0.32 -15.33
N ALA A 67 -7.45 -1.60 -15.17
CA ALA A 67 -8.18 -2.75 -15.68
C ALA A 67 -9.26 -3.27 -14.71
N ASN A 68 -9.49 -2.60 -13.59
CA ASN A 68 -10.42 -3.00 -12.52
C ASN A 68 -10.17 -4.44 -12.02
N LYS A 69 -8.89 -4.82 -11.91
CA LYS A 69 -8.44 -6.11 -11.36
C LYS A 69 -8.18 -6.04 -9.86
N ILE A 70 -7.84 -4.85 -9.38
CA ILE A 70 -7.80 -4.49 -7.96
C ILE A 70 -8.39 -3.08 -7.80
N GLN A 71 -8.78 -2.75 -6.59
CA GLN A 71 -9.28 -1.44 -6.20
C GLN A 71 -8.18 -0.38 -6.25
N ALA A 72 -8.59 0.89 -6.26
CA ALA A 72 -7.72 2.00 -5.90
C ALA A 72 -7.15 1.83 -4.49
N GLY A 73 -6.01 2.45 -4.22
CA GLY A 73 -5.33 2.19 -2.95
C GLY A 73 -4.07 2.99 -2.73
N ILE A 74 -3.25 2.51 -1.79
CA ILE A 74 -2.10 3.23 -1.25
C ILE A 74 -0.83 2.50 -1.60
N ALA A 75 0.14 3.20 -2.17
CA ALA A 75 1.47 2.70 -2.43
C ALA A 75 2.51 3.37 -1.54
N ALA A 76 3.58 2.66 -1.23
CA ALA A 76 4.65 3.15 -0.38
C ALA A 76 6.02 2.70 -0.90
N ASP A 77 6.93 3.66 -0.99
CA ASP A 77 8.34 3.40 -1.25
C ASP A 77 9.00 2.67 -0.09
N ASP A 78 10.17 2.10 -0.34
CA ASP A 78 11.03 1.55 0.69
C ASP A 78 11.37 2.58 1.77
N GLY A 79 11.22 2.17 3.03
CA GLY A 79 11.49 3.04 4.18
C GLY A 79 10.31 3.94 4.57
N VAL A 80 9.17 3.85 3.88
CA VAL A 80 7.94 4.57 4.23
C VAL A 80 7.02 3.69 5.05
N ALA A 81 6.50 4.25 6.15
CA ALA A 81 5.47 3.62 6.98
C ALA A 81 4.23 4.51 7.02
N ILE A 82 3.06 3.88 6.94
CA ILE A 82 1.75 4.54 7.01
C ILE A 82 1.04 4.04 8.26
N HIS A 83 0.74 4.97 9.15
CA HIS A 83 0.00 4.71 10.38
C HIS A 83 -1.48 5.00 10.16
N TYR A 84 -2.30 3.95 10.31
CA TYR A 84 -3.75 4.05 10.28
C TYR A 84 -4.31 4.05 11.70
N ILE A 85 -5.34 4.86 11.91
CA ILE A 85 -6.27 4.71 13.02
C ILE A 85 -7.61 4.34 12.40
N GLU A 86 -8.05 3.11 12.65
CA GLU A 86 -9.20 2.51 11.98
C GLU A 86 -9.03 2.49 10.45
N GLN A 87 -9.72 3.38 9.72
CA GLN A 87 -9.67 3.49 8.27
C GLN A 87 -8.92 4.74 7.77
N GLU A 88 -8.54 5.63 8.69
CA GLU A 88 -7.99 6.94 8.35
C GLU A 88 -6.48 6.95 8.51
N ILE A 89 -5.79 7.55 7.55
CA ILE A 89 -4.35 7.78 7.65
C ILE A 89 -4.12 8.84 8.73
N SER A 90 -3.50 8.42 9.83
CA SER A 90 -3.11 9.31 10.92
C SER A 90 -1.75 9.97 10.66
N LYS A 91 -0.78 9.22 10.13
CA LYS A 91 0.56 9.74 9.87
C LYS A 91 1.27 8.93 8.79
N ILE A 92 2.12 9.59 8.01
CA ILE A 92 3.04 8.94 7.07
C ILE A 92 4.45 9.41 7.41
N VAL A 93 5.35 8.46 7.62
CA VAL A 93 6.75 8.73 8.00
C VAL A 93 7.70 8.01 7.08
N SER A 94 8.91 8.56 6.92
CA SER A 94 9.97 7.94 6.13
C SER A 94 11.28 7.90 6.90
N SER A 95 12.01 6.79 6.74
CA SER A 95 13.40 6.65 7.17
C SER A 95 14.40 7.11 6.11
N ARG A 96 13.93 7.61 4.95
CA ARG A 96 14.74 8.08 3.82
C ARG A 96 14.30 9.48 3.37
N PRO A 97 15.21 10.40 3.03
CA PRO A 97 14.83 11.79 2.71
C PRO A 97 13.90 11.93 1.51
N THR A 98 13.98 11.00 0.56
CA THR A 98 13.31 11.10 -0.75
C THR A 98 12.13 10.15 -0.93
N SER A 99 11.99 9.14 -0.08
CA SER A 99 10.95 8.11 -0.21
C SER A 99 9.58 8.61 0.22
N LYS A 100 8.54 8.23 -0.52
CA LYS A 100 7.18 8.78 -0.42
C LYS A 100 6.10 7.70 -0.32
N ALA A 101 4.92 8.13 0.11
CA ALA A 101 3.68 7.39 -0.09
C ALA A 101 2.83 8.04 -1.18
N TYR A 102 1.96 7.26 -1.81
CA TYR A 102 1.09 7.71 -2.88
C TYR A 102 -0.32 7.17 -2.70
N GLN A 103 -1.31 8.04 -2.94
CA GLN A 103 -2.68 7.60 -3.22
C GLN A 103 -2.80 7.37 -4.73
N VAL A 104 -3.20 6.16 -5.11
CA VAL A 104 -3.51 5.81 -6.50
C VAL A 104 -5.01 5.62 -6.62
N SER A 105 -5.66 6.45 -7.43
CA SER A 105 -7.10 6.43 -7.69
C SER A 105 -7.38 6.22 -9.19
N TYR A 106 -8.65 6.03 -9.54
CA TYR A 106 -9.10 5.92 -10.92
C TYR A 106 -10.27 6.85 -11.19
N GLU A 107 -10.08 7.80 -12.10
CA GLU A 107 -11.11 8.72 -12.59
C GLU A 107 -11.01 8.79 -14.12
N HIS A 108 -11.59 7.83 -14.83
CA HIS A 108 -11.41 7.60 -16.28
C HIS A 108 -9.98 7.24 -16.72
N LYS A 109 -8.99 7.55 -15.88
CA LYS A 109 -7.58 7.17 -15.96
C LYS A 109 -7.05 6.97 -14.55
N VAL A 110 -5.92 6.27 -14.43
CA VAL A 110 -5.21 6.19 -13.16
C VAL A 110 -4.64 7.56 -12.80
N ILE A 111 -4.88 7.99 -11.57
CA ILE A 111 -4.35 9.22 -11.00
C ILE A 111 -3.50 8.82 -9.80
N GLU A 112 -2.30 9.37 -9.72
CA GLU A 112 -1.41 9.17 -8.60
C GLU A 112 -1.12 10.51 -7.93
N THR A 113 -1.27 10.56 -6.62
CA THR A 113 -1.05 11.76 -5.80
C THR A 113 -0.05 11.43 -4.71
N GLU A 114 1.08 12.14 -4.68
CA GLU A 114 2.03 12.05 -3.57
C GLU A 114 1.36 12.51 -2.27
N LEU A 115 1.55 11.73 -1.20
CA LEU A 115 1.08 12.06 0.13
C LEU A 115 2.21 12.66 0.95
N GLN A 116 1.87 13.67 1.78
CA GLN A 116 2.84 14.32 2.64
C GLN A 116 3.49 13.30 3.59
N THR A 117 4.81 13.18 3.49
CA THR A 117 5.61 12.21 4.23
C THR A 117 6.60 12.95 5.13
N GLU A 118 6.66 12.60 6.42
CA GLU A 118 7.58 13.19 7.39
C GLU A 118 8.88 12.36 7.48
N PHE A 119 10.01 12.94 7.09
CA PHE A 119 11.32 12.30 7.27
C PHE A 119 11.73 12.32 8.74
N LEU A 120 12.09 11.16 9.29
CA LEU A 120 12.45 10.99 10.70
C LEU A 120 13.94 11.20 10.99
N GLY A 121 14.79 11.31 9.97
CA GLY A 121 16.20 11.59 10.16
C GLY A 121 16.41 13.05 10.50
N SER A 122 16.95 13.30 11.69
CA SER A 122 17.40 14.62 12.17
C SER A 122 18.73 15.02 11.57
#